data_AF-A0A9J6QJ09-F1
#
_entry.id   AF-A0A9J6QJ09-F1
#
_cell.length_a   1.000
_cell.length_b   1.000
_cell.length_c   1.000
_cell.angle_alpha   90.00
_cell.angle_beta   90.00
_cell.angle_gamma   90.00
#
_symmetry.space_group_name_H-M   'P 1'
#
loop_
_entity.id
_entity.type
_entity.pdbx_description
1 polymer ?
#
loop_
_entity_poly.entity_id
_entity_poly.type
_entity_poly.pdbx_seq_one_letter_code
_entity_poly.pdbx_strand_id
1 'polypeptide(L)' 'MKKALMQWIKKQISFAFWAWIPFLVMMIFAVLAAHYLPRELALKSIAAFIVLTMAYVFFRK' A
#
# COMPACT_ATOMS: atom_id res chain seq x y z
N MET A 1 18.48 -28.61 1.54
CA MET A 1 18.68 -27.20 1.96
C MET A 1 18.34 -26.16 0.89
N LYS A 2 18.80 -26.28 -0.38
CA LYS A 2 18.54 -25.24 -1.42
C LYS A 2 17.05 -24.95 -1.70
N LYS A 3 16.16 -25.96 -1.68
CA LYS A 3 14.73 -25.78 -1.97
C LYS A 3 13.98 -24.98 -0.88
N ALA A 4 14.28 -25.21 0.39
CA ALA A 4 13.66 -24.49 1.51
C ALA A 4 14.09 -23.02 1.54
N LEU A 5 15.38 -22.76 1.29
CA LEU A 5 15.90 -21.40 1.18
C LEU A 5 15.23 -20.63 0.03
N MET A 6 15.05 -21.27 -1.13
CA MET A 6 14.43 -20.64 -2.29
C MET A 6 12.93 -20.38 -2.09
N GLN A 7 12.22 -21.27 -1.39
CA GLN A 7 10.83 -21.04 -0.98
C GLN A 7 10.72 -19.92 0.06
N TRP A 8 11.65 -19.84 1.01
CA TRP A 8 11.69 -18.77 2.00
C TRP A 8 11.94 -17.41 1.35
N ILE A 9 12.91 -17.30 0.44
CA ILE A 9 13.16 -16.07 -0.33
C ILE A 9 11.92 -15.68 -1.14
N LYS A 10 11.26 -16.62 -1.84
CA LYS A 10 10.01 -16.32 -2.57
C LYS A 10 8.91 -15.78 -1.66
N LYS A 11 8.77 -16.31 -0.44
CA LYS A 11 7.82 -15.78 0.55
C LYS A 11 8.18 -14.37 1.01
N GLN A 12 9.47 -14.09 1.26
CA GLN A 12 9.92 -12.75 1.64
C GLN A 12 9.71 -11.72 0.52
N ILE A 13 10.00 -12.09 -0.73
CA ILE A 13 9.76 -11.23 -1.89
C ILE A 13 8.27 -10.98 -2.08
N SER A 14 7.44 -12.02 -1.96
CA SER A 14 5.98 -11.86 -2.04
C SER A 14 5.45 -10.94 -0.94
N PHE A 15 5.90 -11.16 0.30
CA PHE A 15 5.50 -10.31 1.43
C PHE A 15 5.95 -8.86 1.25
N ALA A 16 7.19 -8.64 0.84
CA ALA A 16 7.69 -7.30 0.51
C ALA A 16 6.85 -6.68 -0.60
N PHE A 17 6.65 -7.38 -1.72
CA PHE A 17 5.86 -6.89 -2.85
C PHE A 17 4.45 -6.46 -2.42
N TRP A 18 3.76 -7.29 -1.63
CA TRP A 18 2.44 -6.96 -1.10
C TRP A 18 2.41 -5.83 -0.08
N ALA A 19 3.52 -5.51 0.57
CA ALA A 19 3.66 -4.34 1.44
C ALA A 19 3.99 -3.06 0.66
N TRP A 20 4.83 -3.15 -0.37
CA TRP A 20 5.27 -2.01 -1.18
C TRP A 20 4.18 -1.53 -2.17
N ILE A 21 3.34 -2.43 -2.70
CA ILE A 21 2.23 -2.06 -3.60
C ILE A 21 1.28 -1.03 -2.97
N PRO A 22 0.65 -1.29 -1.80
CA PRO A 22 -0.27 -0.33 -1.20
C PRO A 22 0.40 1.01 -0.88
N PHE A 23 1.69 0.98 -0.53
CA PHE A 23 2.47 2.21 -0.33
C PHE A 23 2.64 3.02 -1.63
N LEU A 24 3.01 2.36 -2.74
CA LEU A 24 3.13 3.00 -4.05
C LEU A 24 1.79 3.58 -4.52
N VAL A 25 0.70 2.83 -4.36
CA VAL A 25 -0.64 3.27 -4.72
C VAL A 25 -1.04 4.49 -3.88
N MET A 26 -0.76 4.49 -2.58
CA MET A 26 -1.01 5.63 -1.69
C MET A 26 -0.24 6.87 -2.13
N MET A 27 1.03 6.71 -2.54
CA MET A 27 1.87 7.81 -3.03
C MET A 27 1.28 8.44 -4.29
N ILE A 28 0.91 7.62 -5.28
CA ILE A 28 0.30 8.09 -6.54
C ILE A 28 -1.02 8.81 -6.24
N PHE A 29 -1.86 8.22 -5.39
CA PHE A 29 -3.13 8.84 -5.00
C PHE A 29 -2.93 10.18 -4.31
N ALA A 30 -1.97 10.29 -3.38
CA ALA A 30 -1.70 11.53 -2.66
C ALA A 30 -1.22 12.64 -3.60
N VAL A 31 -0.35 12.32 -4.58
CA VAL A 31 0.11 13.28 -5.59
C VAL A 31 -1.04 13.75 -6.47
N LEU A 32 -1.87 12.82 -6.96
CA LEU A 32 -3.05 13.17 -7.76
C LEU A 32 -4.05 14.00 -6.95
N ALA A 33 -4.30 13.61 -5.70
CA ALA A 33 -5.24 14.33 -4.84
C ALA A 33 -4.74 15.74 -4.54
N ALA A 34 -3.45 15.92 -4.27
CA ALA A 34 -2.88 17.24 -4.04
C ALA A 34 -2.92 18.14 -5.29
N HIS A 35 -2.84 17.57 -6.49
CA HIS A 35 -2.81 18.34 -7.73
C HIS A 35 -4.20 18.68 -8.29
N TYR A 36 -5.15 17.75 -8.19
CA TYR A 36 -6.47 17.88 -8.84
C TYR A 36 -7.61 18.27 -7.89
N LEU A 37 -7.47 18.08 -6.57
CA LEU A 37 -8.52 18.42 -5.61
C LEU A 37 -8.22 19.73 -4.87
N PRO A 38 -9.26 20.48 -4.48
CA PRO A 38 -9.15 21.54 -3.48
C PRO A 38 -8.53 21.01 -2.19
N ARG A 39 -7.66 21.78 -1.54
CA ARG A 39 -6.87 21.35 -0.37
C ARG A 39 -7.69 20.69 0.74
N GLU A 40 -8.88 21.22 1.00
CA GLU A 40 -9.81 20.69 2.01
C GLU A 40 -10.32 19.29 1.67
N LEU A 41 -10.61 19.04 0.39
CA LEU A 41 -11.06 17.74 -0.11
C LEU A 41 -9.88 16.78 -0.25
N ALA A 42 -8.73 17.25 -0.73
CA ALA A 42 -7.51 16.45 -0.85
C ALA A 42 -7.11 15.82 0.49
N LEU A 43 -7.10 16.60 1.57
CA LEU A 43 -6.79 16.11 2.92
C LEU A 43 -7.78 15.03 3.40
N LYS A 44 -9.09 15.26 3.20
CA LYS A 44 -10.14 14.30 3.58
C LYS A 44 -10.04 13.01 2.77
N SER A 45 -9.81 13.11 1.47
CA SER A 45 -9.65 11.98 0.55
C SER A 45 -8.40 11.16 0.89
N ILE A 46 -7.25 11.81 1.17
CA ILE A 46 -6.02 11.12 1.58
C ILE A 46 -6.23 10.40 2.92
N ALA A 47 -6.83 11.08 3.91
CA ALA A 47 -7.12 10.45 5.20
C ALA A 47 -8.04 9.23 5.06
N ALA A 48 -9.12 9.36 4.29
CA ALA A 48 -10.03 8.25 4.00
C ALA A 48 -9.32 7.10 3.29
N PHE A 49 -8.45 7.40 2.33
CA PHE A 49 -7.68 6.42 1.57
C PHE A 49 -6.68 5.67 2.45
N ILE A 50 -6.00 6.35 3.37
CA ILE A 50 -5.10 5.74 4.36
C ILE A 50 -5.87 4.77 5.25
N VAL A 51 -7.03 5.19 5.78
CA VAL A 51 -7.88 4.34 6.61
C VAL A 51 -8.34 3.10 5.85
N LEU A 52 -8.78 3.26 4.59
CA LEU A 52 -9.18 2.16 3.72
C LEU A 52 -8.02 1.20 3.43
N THR A 53 -6.83 1.73 3.18
CA THR A 53 -5.64 0.92 2.87
C THR A 53 -5.17 0.17 4.12
N MET A 54 -5.17 0.79 5.29
CA MET A 54 -4.91 0.09 6.55
C MET A 54 -5.96 -0.98 6.82
N ALA A 55 -7.25 -0.66 6.70
CA ALA A 55 -8.32 -1.65 6.85
C ALA A 55 -8.11 -2.83 5.90
N TYR A 56 -7.83 -2.57 4.62
CA TYR A 56 -7.53 -3.61 3.64
C TYR A 56 -6.31 -4.46 4.03
N VAL A 57 -5.20 -3.84 4.44
CA VAL A 57 -3.98 -4.58 4.82
C VAL A 57 -4.20 -5.41 6.10
N PHE A 58 -4.91 -4.88 7.08
CA PHE A 58 -5.14 -5.57 8.36
C PHE A 58 -6.26 -6.63 8.29
N PHE A 59 -7.32 -6.41 7.50
CA PHE A 59 -8.42 -7.36 7.33
C PHE A 59 -8.15 -8.45 6.30
N ARG A 60 -7.09 -8.34 5.50
CA ARG A 60 -6.67 -9.40 4.56
C ARG A 60 -5.89 -10.54 5.23
N LYS A 61 -5.85 -10.57 6.56
CA LYS A 61 -5.35 -11.73 7.34
C LYS A 61 -6.27 -12.93 7.18
#